data_AF-A0A699KZW2-F1
#
_entry.id   AF-A0A699KZW2-F1
#
_cell.length_a   1.000
_cell.length_b   1.000
_cell.length_c   1.000
_cell.angle_alpha   90.00
_cell.angle_beta   90.00
_cell.angle_gamma   90.00
#
_symmetry.space_group_name_H-M   'P 1'
#
loop_
_entity.id
_entity.type
_entity.pdbx_description
1 polymer ?
#
loop_
_entity_poly.entity_id
_entity_poly.type
_entity_poly.pdbx_seq_one_letter_code
_entity_poly.pdbx_strand_id
1 'polypeptide(L)'
;MDVKSAFLYRRIEEEVYVCQPPGFEDPDYHDKVYKVEKALYGLYQALRAWIYVLSLRQDKYVDEILRKFKYEDFKPASTPMDKEKALLKDSDGDDVDVHL
;
A
#
# COMPACT_ATOMS: atom_id res chain seq x y z
N MET A 1 -6.84 3.90 -12.14
CA MET A 1 -6.73 4.32 -10.74
C MET A 1 -5.31 4.84 -10.57
N ASP A 2 -5.15 6.09 -10.12
CA ASP A 2 -3.81 6.59 -9.79
C ASP A 2 -3.38 6.00 -8.44
N VAL A 3 -2.31 5.21 -8.48
CA VAL A 3 -1.83 4.46 -7.32
C VAL A 3 -1.05 5.35 -6.37
N LYS A 4 -0.37 6.39 -6.89
CA LYS A 4 0.47 7.26 -6.07
C LYS A 4 -0.37 8.17 -5.17
N SER A 5 -1.42 8.77 -5.73
CA SER A 5 -2.27 9.69 -4.97
C SER A 5 -3.11 8.99 -3.90
N ALA A 6 -3.53 7.73 -4.12
CA ALA A 6 -4.42 7.08 -3.15
C ALA A 6 -3.72 6.63 -1.84
N PHE A 7 -2.39 6.63 -1.77
CA PHE A 7 -1.68 6.53 -0.49
C PHE A 7 -1.81 7.82 0.34
N LEU A 8 -1.62 8.98 -0.28
CA LEU A 8 -1.52 10.28 0.40
C LEU A 8 -2.81 10.76 1.09
N TYR A 9 -3.96 10.18 0.78
CA TYR A 9 -5.24 10.55 1.40
C TYR A 9 -5.62 9.71 2.62
N ARG A 10 -5.00 8.54 2.81
CA ARG A 10 -5.41 7.62 3.88
C ARG A 10 -4.60 7.87 5.15
N ARG A 11 -5.30 7.99 6.28
CA ARG A 11 -4.65 8.02 7.60
C ARG A 11 -4.10 6.66 7.96
N ILE A 12 -2.94 6.64 8.61
CA ILE A 12 -2.35 5.43 9.17
C ILE A 12 -2.95 5.24 10.57
N GLU A 13 -3.43 4.02 10.87
CA GLU A 13 -3.92 3.68 12.22
C GLU A 13 -2.75 3.44 13.19
N GLU A 14 -1.64 2.95 12.66
CA GLU A 14 -0.40 2.70 13.40
C GLU A 14 0.40 4.00 13.60
N GLU A 15 1.03 4.12 14.76
CA GLU A 15 1.93 5.25 15.05
C GLU A 15 3.30 5.01 14.41
N VAL A 16 3.54 5.71 13.30
CA VAL A 16 4.81 5.68 12.58
C VAL A 16 5.54 7.01 12.74
N TYR A 17 6.81 6.95 13.09
CA TYR A 17 7.70 8.10 13.15
C TYR A 17 8.77 7.99 12.06
N VAL A 18 9.16 9.12 11.47
CA VAL A 18 10.22 9.21 10.47
C VAL A 18 11.24 10.26 10.87
N CYS A 19 12.51 10.00 10.51
CA CYS A 19 13.57 10.98 10.64
C CYS A 19 13.30 12.21 9.75
N GLN A 20 13.97 13.31 10.05
CA GLN A 20 13.87 14.51 9.24
C GLN A 20 14.38 14.24 7.82
N PRO A 21 13.65 14.66 6.78
CA PRO A 21 14.13 14.52 5.42
C PRO A 21 15.34 15.43 5.20
N PRO A 22 16.34 14.98 4.41
CA PRO A 22 17.46 15.83 4.02
C PRO A 22 16.95 17.14 3.39
N GLY A 23 17.46 18.28 3.87
CA GLY A 23 17.03 19.62 3.41
C GLY A 23 15.79 20.20 4.10
N PHE A 24 15.15 19.44 5.00
CA PHE A 24 14.06 19.91 5.89
C PHE A 24 14.42 19.77 7.37
N GLU A 25 15.71 19.59 7.67
CA GLU A 25 16.22 19.47 9.03
C GLU A 25 16.09 20.79 9.79
N ASP A 26 15.53 20.72 11.00
CA ASP A 26 15.45 21.84 11.93
C ASP A 26 16.84 22.11 12.55
N PRO A 27 17.45 23.31 12.36
CA PRO A 27 18.78 23.64 12.86
C PRO A 27 18.90 23.61 14.38
N ASP A 28 17.80 23.86 15.10
CA ASP A 28 17.80 23.92 16.57
C ASP A 28 17.51 22.55 17.20
N TYR A 29 16.94 21.62 16.41
CA TYR A 29 16.44 20.34 16.90
C TYR A 29 16.79 19.19 15.93
N HIS A 30 18.08 18.87 15.81
CA HIS A 30 18.56 17.82 14.90
C HIS A 30 17.95 16.43 15.14
N ASP A 31 17.72 16.04 16.40
CA ASP A 31 17.21 14.70 16.75
C ASP A 31 15.68 14.56 16.70
N LYS A 32 14.98 15.56 16.16
CA LYS A 32 13.52 15.53 16.09
C LYS A 32 13.03 14.52 15.07
N VAL A 33 12.00 13.76 15.44
CA VAL A 33 11.29 12.84 14.53
C VAL A 33 9.87 13.34 14.29
N TYR A 34 9.36 13.12 13.07
CA TYR A 34 8.02 13.52 12.68
C TYR A 34 7.07 12.33 12.72
N LYS A 35 5.88 12.53 13.28
CA LYS A 35 4.80 11.54 13.24
C LYS A 35 4.13 11.58 11.86
N VAL A 36 4.02 10.42 11.22
CA VAL A 36 3.37 10.27 9.93
C VAL A 36 1.87 10.06 10.13
N GLU A 37 1.06 11.08 9.81
CA GLU A 37 -0.40 10.97 9.92
C GLU A 37 -1.06 10.28 8.73
N LYS A 38 -0.42 10.32 7.55
CA LYS A 38 -0.95 9.79 6.30
C LYS A 38 0.00 8.82 5.65
N ALA A 39 -0.53 7.80 5.00
CA ALA A 39 0.25 6.78 4.32
C ALA A 39 1.18 7.42 3.26
N LEU A 40 2.48 7.38 3.54
CA LEU A 40 3.51 7.81 2.58
C LEU A 40 3.90 6.65 1.69
N TYR A 41 4.07 6.92 0.39
CA TYR A 41 4.53 5.92 -0.57
C TYR A 41 5.87 5.32 -0.13
N GLY A 42 6.02 3.99 -0.27
CA GLY A 42 7.21 3.26 0.16
C GLY A 42 7.19 2.76 1.61
N LEU A 43 6.26 3.25 2.46
CA LEU A 43 6.06 2.66 3.78
C LEU A 43 5.27 1.36 3.69
N TYR A 44 5.69 0.33 4.43
CA TYR A 44 4.95 -0.92 4.54
C TYR A 44 3.50 -0.72 5.01
N GLN A 45 3.27 0.27 5.88
CA GLN A 45 1.93 0.63 6.34
C GLN A 45 1.07 1.25 5.25
N ALA A 46 1.68 1.99 4.32
CA ALA A 46 0.98 2.51 3.16
C ALA A 46 0.52 1.35 2.25
N LEU A 47 1.37 0.34 2.05
CA LEU A 47 1.03 -0.86 1.29
C LEU A 47 -0.12 -1.65 1.95
N ARG A 48 -0.08 -1.84 3.28
CA ARG A 48 -1.18 -2.48 4.02
C ARG A 48 -2.49 -1.72 3.88
N ALA A 49 -2.44 -0.41 4.09
CA ALA A 49 -3.59 0.45 3.93
C ALA A 49 -4.14 0.38 2.49
N TRP A 50 -3.27 0.30 1.48
CA TRP A 50 -3.69 0.14 0.10
C TRP A 50 -4.40 -1.19 -0.16
N ILE A 51 -3.78 -2.31 0.22
CA ILE A 51 -4.33 -3.66 0.00
C ILE A 51 -5.71 -3.77 0.64
N TYR A 52 -5.90 -3.24 1.85
CA TYR A 52 -7.21 -3.22 2.50
C TYR A 52 -8.28 -2.45 1.71
N VAL A 53 -7.97 -1.26 1.17
CA VAL A 53 -8.93 -0.51 0.34
C VAL A 53 -9.25 -1.30 -0.94
N LEU A 54 -8.23 -1.88 -1.55
CA LEU A 54 -8.37 -2.62 -2.79
C LEU A 54 -9.30 -3.81 -2.58
N SER A 55 -9.10 -4.59 -1.52
CA SER A 55 -9.99 -5.70 -1.14
C SER A 55 -11.41 -5.21 -0.90
N LEU A 56 -11.63 -4.23 -0.02
CA LEU A 56 -12.99 -3.72 0.24
C LEU A 56 -13.72 -3.20 -1.02
N ARG A 57 -13.00 -2.59 -1.94
CA ARG A 57 -13.58 -2.10 -3.20
C ARG A 57 -13.92 -3.26 -4.13
N GLN A 58 -13.04 -4.26 -4.21
CA GLN A 58 -13.25 -5.45 -5.01
C GLN A 58 -14.40 -6.29 -4.45
N ASP A 59 -14.48 -6.47 -3.14
CA ASP A 59 -15.54 -7.23 -2.46
C ASP A 59 -16.93 -6.68 -2.83
N LYS A 60 -17.11 -5.35 -2.76
CA LYS A 60 -18.37 -4.69 -3.15
C LYS A 60 -18.73 -4.93 -4.62
N TYR A 61 -17.74 -4.87 -5.51
CA TYR A 61 -17.96 -5.10 -6.94
C TYR A 61 -18.32 -6.57 -7.22
N VAL A 62 -17.65 -7.50 -6.53
CA VAL A 62 -17.93 -8.93 -6.61
C VAL A 62 -19.34 -9.23 -6.09
N ASP A 63 -19.72 -8.70 -4.94
CA ASP A 63 -21.06 -8.84 -4.36
C ASP A 63 -22.15 -8.35 -5.32
N GLU A 64 -21.93 -7.20 -5.97
CA GLU A 64 -22.87 -6.64 -6.94
C GLU A 64 -23.05 -7.56 -8.16
N ILE A 65 -21.96 -8.14 -8.67
CA ILE A 65 -22.00 -9.10 -9.79
C ILE A 65 -22.72 -10.37 -9.37
N LEU A 66 -22.38 -10.96 -8.23
CA LEU A 66 -23.00 -12.20 -7.74
C LEU A 66 -24.51 -12.02 -7.59
N ARG A 67 -24.94 -10.90 -7.03
CA ARG A 67 -26.36 -10.53 -6.93
C ARG A 67 -27.03 -10.37 -8.30
N LYS A 68 -26.37 -9.71 -9.25
CA LYS A 68 -26.92 -9.50 -10.62
C LYS A 68 -27.22 -10.81 -11.34
N PHE A 69 -26.42 -11.84 -11.10
CA PHE A 69 -26.58 -13.16 -11.73
C PHE A 69 -27.23 -14.21 -10.82
N LYS A 70 -27.69 -13.83 -9.62
CA LYS A 70 -28.32 -14.73 -8.64
C LYS A 70 -27.40 -15.89 -8.22
N TYR A 71 -26.09 -15.61 -8.10
CA TYR A 71 -25.06 -16.57 -7.69
C TYR A 71 -24.65 -16.39 -6.22
N GLU A 72 -25.57 -15.94 -5.37
CA GLU A 72 -25.32 -15.67 -3.94
C GLU A 72 -24.91 -16.93 -3.17
N ASP A 73 -25.36 -18.11 -3.61
CA ASP A 73 -25.08 -19.40 -2.96
C ASP A 73 -23.75 -20.04 -3.37
N PHE A 74 -23.01 -19.46 -4.32
CA PHE A 74 -21.75 -20.02 -4.79
C PHE A 74 -20.64 -19.82 -3.78
N LYS A 75 -20.04 -20.93 -3.30
CA LYS A 75 -18.88 -20.86 -2.42
C LYS A 75 -17.68 -20.22 -3.14
N PRO A 76 -17.06 -19.18 -2.58
CA PRO A 76 -15.85 -18.61 -3.15
C PRO A 76 -14.75 -19.67 -3.17
N ALA A 77 -14.17 -19.91 -4.34
CA ALA A 77 -12.99 -20.75 -4.49
C ALA A 77 -11.75 -19.86 -4.34
N SER A 78 -10.89 -20.17 -3.38
CA SER A 78 -9.58 -19.50 -3.31
C SER A 78 -8.68 -20.05 -4.40
N THR A 79 -8.35 -19.23 -5.39
CA THR A 79 -7.18 -19.48 -6.23
C THR A 79 -5.96 -19.48 -5.32
N PRO A 80 -5.12 -20.52 -5.30
CA PRO A 80 -3.88 -20.51 -4.55
C PRO A 80 -2.99 -19.42 -5.14
N MET A 81 -2.98 -18.26 -4.50
CA MET A 81 -2.03 -17.21 -4.78
C MET A 81 -0.80 -17.53 -3.95
N ASP A 82 0.32 -17.75 -4.62
CA ASP A 82 1.56 -18.14 -3.96
C ASP A 82 2.03 -16.97 -3.07
N LYS A 83 1.87 -17.13 -1.75
CA LYS A 83 2.18 -16.08 -0.76
C LYS A 83 3.69 -15.95 -0.54
N GLU A 84 4.47 -16.93 -1.01
CA GLU A 84 5.90 -17.07 -0.76
C GLU A 84 6.78 -16.75 -1.96
N LYS A 85 6.21 -16.27 -3.08
CA LYS A 85 7.04 -15.79 -4.20
C LYS A 85 7.71 -14.47 -3.80
N ALA A 86 8.77 -14.58 -3.01
CA ALA A 86 9.76 -13.53 -2.86
C ALA A 86 10.14 -13.11 -4.27
N LEU A 87 10.00 -11.81 -4.56
CA LEU A 87 10.51 -11.23 -5.79
C LEU A 87 12.03 -11.38 -5.70
N LEU A 88 12.55 -12.47 -6.29
CA LEU A 88 13.97 -12.66 -6.45
C LEU A 88 14.47 -11.48 -7.29
N LYS A 89 15.59 -10.88 -6.88
CA LYS A 89 16.27 -9.92 -7.75
C LYS A 89 16.69 -10.70 -8.98
N ASP A 90 16.21 -10.28 -10.15
CA ASP A 90 16.73 -10.77 -11.41
C ASP A 90 18.22 -10.39 -11.47
N SER A 91 19.09 -11.39 -11.57
CA SER A 91 20.54 -11.16 -11.65
C SER A 91 20.97 -10.38 -12.89
N ASP A 92 20.09 -10.33 -13.90
CA ASP A 92 20.29 -9.69 -15.21
C ASP A 92 19.40 -8.45 -15.42
N GLY A 93 18.70 -7.97 -14.38
CA GLY A 93 17.86 -6.78 -14.48
C GLY A 93 18.68 -5.51 -14.30
N ASP A 94 18.73 -4.65 -15.31
CA ASP A 94 19.32 -3.32 -15.18
C ASP A 94 18.65 -2.54 -14.04
N ASP A 95 19.46 -1.88 -13.19
CA ASP A 95 18.97 -1.04 -12.10
C ASP A 95 18.07 0.07 -12.66
N VAL A 96 16.84 0.14 -12.16
CA VAL A 96 15.89 1.18 -12.54
C VAL A 96 16.31 2.46 -11.83
N ASP A 97 16.81 3.44 -12.58
CA ASP A 97 17.26 4.73 -12.05
C ASP A 97 16.17 5.38 -11.19
N VAL A 98 16.51 5.64 -9.92
CA VAL A 98 15.59 6.15 -8.89
C VAL A 98 15.63 7.68 -8.83
N HIS A 99 16.47 8.34 -9.63
CA HIS A 99 16.53 9.80 -9.70
C HIS A 99 15.82 10.30 -10.96
N LEU A 100 14.57 10.75 -10.78
CA LEU A 100 13.87 11.62 -11.71
C LEU A 100 14.03 13.08 -11.27
#